data_AF-A0A7Y1XVB4-F1
#
_entry.id   AF-A0A7Y1XVB4-F1
#
_cell.length_a   1.000
_cell.length_b   1.000
_cell.length_c   1.000
_cell.angle_alpha   90.00
_cell.angle_beta   90.00
_cell.angle_gamma   90.00
#
_symmetry.space_group_name_H-M   'P 1'
#
loop_
_entity.id
_entity.type
_entity.pdbx_description
1 polymer ?
#
loop_
_entity_poly.entity_id
_entity_poly.type
_entity_poly.pdbx_seq_one_letter_code
_entity_poly.pdbx_strand_id
1 'polypeptide(L)'
;MSGADAVVDRFRAEIIRAASVLDELESASQAEAWSSGALADWWDLGAPGSLAELLAGAEPLAAALVAYLEGAGADVVGVSWGSDVGRHEIVAAHELRASSDSSGSAEEIAIVLEYEAPGGDRHDVSVTIRDGQLVDAALGPAGLLDSAGDGAFPLEHEPLTPADATRRVADALAMVSVGVMSEVSESGRANLPILLRRFRLAPEVISEVSDGRASVELPVRDPEDDQYAASLIVSVLRVDRGAEPPASVVAAFDGFHDTVEPHDLDVLAEVAGVDTAEELSFATYLRLVGAYLAPVSLSAHGVDAQRELSCLEWADWLGAILGATRAGAGVEIDGDVLVSFINRCPEITTSIPKSDAVRVAWAFEQALFSWEVTGVIDGDARLTEAGVWLLPRAALAAWEQS
;
A
#
# COMPACT_ATOMS: atom_id res chain seq x y z
N MET A 1 -3.99 -1.44 -25.49
CA MET A 1 -3.81 -2.19 -24.24
C MET A 1 -2.33 -2.38 -24.00
N SER A 2 -1.58 -1.26 -23.98
CA SER A 2 -1.06 -0.67 -22.74
C SER A 2 -0.86 -1.61 -21.54
N GLY A 3 0.35 -1.61 -20.97
CA GLY A 3 0.79 -2.53 -19.92
C GLY A 3 0.13 -2.29 -18.56
N ALA A 4 0.02 -1.03 -18.13
CA ALA A 4 -0.72 -0.70 -16.91
C ALA A 4 -2.23 -0.76 -17.09
N ASP A 5 -2.78 -0.58 -18.30
CA ASP A 5 -4.19 -0.93 -18.55
C ASP A 5 -4.39 -2.44 -18.26
N ALA A 6 -3.43 -3.31 -18.59
CA ALA A 6 -3.51 -4.73 -18.28
C ALA A 6 -3.32 -5.05 -16.79
N VAL A 7 -2.46 -4.31 -16.06
CA VAL A 7 -2.28 -4.46 -14.61
C VAL A 7 -3.50 -3.95 -13.85
N VAL A 8 -4.00 -2.76 -14.19
CA VAL A 8 -5.24 -2.18 -13.65
C VAL A 8 -6.43 -3.04 -14.02
N ASP A 9 -6.52 -3.58 -15.24
CA ASP A 9 -7.62 -4.49 -15.63
C ASP A 9 -7.52 -5.83 -14.90
N ARG A 10 -6.32 -6.40 -14.73
CA ARG A 10 -6.09 -7.63 -13.95
C ARG A 10 -6.49 -7.41 -12.50
N PHE A 11 -6.07 -6.30 -11.91
CA PHE A 11 -6.34 -5.98 -10.51
C PHE A 11 -7.81 -5.60 -10.28
N ARG A 12 -8.42 -4.86 -11.21
CA ARG A 12 -9.87 -4.64 -11.25
C ARG A 12 -10.61 -5.98 -11.33
N ALA A 13 -10.11 -6.93 -12.13
CA ALA A 13 -10.68 -8.27 -12.19
C ALA A 13 -10.49 -9.06 -10.88
N GLU A 14 -9.40 -8.84 -10.13
CA GLU A 14 -9.18 -9.41 -8.80
C GLU A 14 -10.11 -8.81 -7.74
N ILE A 15 -10.27 -7.48 -7.70
CA ILE A 15 -11.24 -6.83 -6.81
C ILE A 15 -12.66 -7.29 -7.14
N ILE A 16 -13.05 -7.32 -8.42
CA ILE A 16 -14.37 -7.82 -8.83
C ILE A 16 -14.55 -9.29 -8.42
N ARG A 17 -13.50 -10.11 -8.56
CA ARG A 17 -13.54 -11.52 -8.13
C ARG A 17 -13.65 -11.63 -6.61
N ALA A 18 -12.89 -10.87 -5.84
CA ALA A 18 -12.98 -10.86 -4.38
C ALA A 18 -14.35 -10.35 -3.92
N ALA A 19 -14.87 -9.32 -4.59
CA ALA A 19 -16.19 -8.76 -4.35
C ALA A 19 -17.29 -9.78 -4.59
N SER A 20 -17.12 -10.81 -5.43
CA SER A 20 -18.14 -11.84 -5.72
C SER A 20 -18.80 -12.45 -4.47
N VAL A 21 -18.11 -12.43 -3.33
CA VAL A 21 -18.67 -12.81 -2.02
C VAL A 21 -19.90 -11.98 -1.64
N LEU A 22 -19.97 -10.70 -2.02
CA LEU A 22 -21.11 -9.82 -1.70
C LEU A 22 -22.43 -10.33 -2.29
N ASP A 23 -22.42 -11.06 -3.41
CA ASP A 23 -23.64 -11.69 -3.97
C ASP A 23 -24.18 -12.81 -3.09
N GLU A 24 -23.33 -13.42 -2.26
CA GLU A 24 -23.70 -14.47 -1.31
C GLU A 24 -24.11 -13.91 0.06
N LEU A 25 -23.87 -12.62 0.31
CA LEU A 25 -24.23 -11.99 1.58
C LEU A 25 -25.73 -11.73 1.65
N GLU A 26 -26.29 -12.01 2.82
CA GLU A 26 -27.74 -11.93 3.03
C GLU A 26 -28.15 -10.57 3.61
N SER A 27 -27.21 -9.78 4.13
CA SER A 27 -27.51 -8.51 4.80
C SER A 27 -26.50 -7.38 4.55
N ALA A 28 -26.98 -6.14 4.72
CA ALA A 28 -26.16 -4.93 4.59
C ALA A 28 -25.06 -4.89 5.67
N SER A 29 -25.36 -5.40 6.87
CA SER A 29 -24.39 -5.51 7.96
C SER A 29 -23.22 -6.44 7.62
N GLN A 30 -23.48 -7.59 6.98
CA GLN A 30 -22.41 -8.47 6.49
C GLN A 30 -21.57 -7.79 5.42
N ALA A 31 -22.21 -7.08 4.49
CA ALA A 31 -21.53 -6.37 3.42
C ALA A 31 -20.63 -5.24 3.96
N GLU A 32 -21.10 -4.49 4.96
CA GLU A 32 -20.30 -3.44 5.60
C GLU A 32 -19.09 -4.00 6.37
N ALA A 33 -19.27 -5.11 7.11
CA ALA A 33 -18.17 -5.76 7.82
C ALA A 33 -17.13 -6.34 6.85
N TRP A 34 -17.58 -7.01 5.79
CA TRP A 34 -16.68 -7.52 4.75
C TRP A 34 -15.93 -6.39 4.05
N SER A 35 -16.64 -5.32 3.67
CA SER A 35 -16.03 -4.18 2.97
C SER A 35 -15.02 -3.44 3.85
N SER A 36 -15.27 -3.36 5.16
CA SER A 36 -14.31 -2.78 6.11
C SER A 36 -12.97 -3.54 6.14
N GLY A 37 -13.03 -4.87 6.18
CA GLY A 37 -11.83 -5.72 6.12
C GLY A 37 -11.13 -5.63 4.77
N ALA A 38 -11.90 -5.71 3.68
CA ALA A 38 -11.36 -5.61 2.32
C ALA A 38 -10.65 -4.25 2.08
N LEU A 39 -11.17 -3.15 2.62
CA LEU A 39 -10.52 -1.85 2.50
C LEU A 39 -9.24 -1.72 3.30
N ALA A 40 -9.15 -2.36 4.46
CA ALA A 40 -7.89 -2.42 5.19
C ALA A 40 -6.84 -3.18 4.36
N ASP A 41 -7.22 -4.33 3.79
CA ASP A 41 -6.35 -5.16 2.95
C ASP A 41 -5.94 -4.46 1.63
N TRP A 42 -6.76 -3.55 1.13
CA TRP A 42 -6.51 -2.81 -0.12
C TRP A 42 -6.01 -1.39 0.08
N TRP A 43 -5.78 -0.95 1.33
CA TRP A 43 -5.42 0.43 1.63
C TRP A 43 -4.14 0.90 0.93
N ASP A 44 -3.16 0.01 0.82
CA ASP A 44 -1.88 0.27 0.14
C ASP A 44 -2.02 0.59 -1.36
N LEU A 45 -3.19 0.30 -1.92
CA LEU A 45 -3.48 0.39 -3.35
C LEU A 45 -4.19 1.71 -3.71
N GLY A 46 -4.57 2.50 -2.70
CA GLY A 46 -5.11 3.84 -2.88
C GLY A 46 -6.24 4.18 -1.90
N ALA A 47 -6.49 5.47 -1.74
CA ALA A 47 -7.59 5.94 -0.92
C ALA A 47 -8.96 5.44 -1.46
N PRO A 48 -9.99 5.29 -0.60
CA PRO A 48 -11.34 4.88 -0.96
C PRO A 48 -11.94 5.58 -2.20
N GLY A 49 -11.60 6.85 -2.43
CA GLY A 49 -12.04 7.59 -3.61
C GLY A 49 -11.48 7.04 -4.93
N SER A 50 -10.20 6.68 -4.96
CA SER A 50 -9.56 6.07 -6.13
C SER A 50 -10.11 4.68 -6.43
N LEU A 51 -10.41 3.89 -5.38
CA LEU A 51 -11.07 2.60 -5.52
C LEU A 51 -12.50 2.75 -6.08
N ALA A 52 -13.25 3.77 -5.65
CA ALA A 52 -14.58 4.06 -6.18
C ALA A 52 -14.54 4.43 -7.68
N GLU A 53 -13.55 5.24 -8.09
CA GLU A 53 -13.34 5.59 -9.51
C GLU A 53 -12.95 4.37 -10.37
N LEU A 54 -12.08 3.48 -9.86
CA LEU A 54 -11.71 2.22 -10.55
C LEU A 54 -12.89 1.26 -10.74
N LEU A 55 -13.82 1.29 -9.80
CA LEU A 55 -15.04 0.49 -9.81
C LEU A 55 -16.20 1.16 -10.57
N ALA A 56 -16.05 2.42 -10.99
CA ALA A 56 -17.05 3.13 -11.75
C ALA A 56 -17.35 2.39 -13.08
N GLY A 57 -18.57 1.86 -13.19
CA GLY A 57 -19.05 1.11 -14.36
C GLY A 57 -19.06 -0.42 -14.23
N ALA A 58 -18.78 -0.98 -13.04
CA ALA A 58 -18.87 -2.43 -12.80
C ALA A 58 -20.26 -2.90 -12.31
N GLU A 59 -20.44 -4.23 -12.30
CA GLU A 59 -21.66 -4.98 -11.95
C GLU A 59 -22.24 -4.63 -10.55
N PRO A 60 -23.47 -5.07 -10.18
CA PRO A 60 -24.15 -4.65 -8.94
C PRO A 60 -23.33 -4.75 -7.65
N LEU A 61 -22.43 -5.73 -7.59
CA LEU A 61 -21.39 -5.92 -6.60
C LEU A 61 -20.48 -4.71 -6.36
N ALA A 62 -19.93 -4.16 -7.45
CA ALA A 62 -19.07 -2.99 -7.40
C ALA A 62 -19.86 -1.74 -7.04
N ALA A 63 -21.13 -1.65 -7.46
CA ALA A 63 -22.02 -0.56 -7.06
C ALA A 63 -22.30 -0.56 -5.55
N ALA A 64 -22.39 -1.73 -4.91
CA ALA A 64 -22.56 -1.83 -3.47
C ALA A 64 -21.29 -1.40 -2.69
N LEU A 65 -20.11 -1.79 -3.18
CA LEU A 65 -18.83 -1.34 -2.63
C LEU A 65 -18.61 0.17 -2.86
N VAL A 66 -18.92 0.69 -4.06
CA VAL A 66 -18.90 2.13 -4.33
C VAL A 66 -19.90 2.87 -3.44
N ALA A 67 -21.12 2.35 -3.26
CA ALA A 67 -22.10 2.95 -2.35
C ALA A 67 -21.61 2.95 -0.90
N TYR A 68 -20.90 1.92 -0.47
CA TYR A 68 -20.24 1.88 0.83
C TYR A 68 -19.13 2.96 0.94
N LEU A 69 -18.27 3.10 -0.08
CA LEU A 69 -17.19 4.09 -0.14
C LEU A 69 -17.69 5.53 -0.24
N GLU A 70 -18.76 5.77 -1.00
CA GLU A 70 -19.35 7.09 -1.24
C GLU A 70 -20.37 7.51 -0.16
N GLY A 71 -20.68 6.64 0.80
CA GLY A 71 -21.57 6.95 1.92
C GLY A 71 -23.06 6.99 1.55
N ALA A 72 -23.49 5.98 0.78
CA ALA A 72 -24.84 5.49 0.47
C ALA A 72 -25.92 6.53 0.08
N GLY A 73 -25.86 6.98 -1.18
CA GLY A 73 -26.93 7.68 -1.88
C GLY A 73 -27.22 7.17 -3.30
N ALA A 74 -26.50 6.14 -3.76
CA ALA A 74 -26.77 5.52 -5.05
C ALA A 74 -27.91 4.50 -4.91
N ASP A 75 -28.90 4.54 -5.80
CA ASP A 75 -29.82 3.42 -5.99
C ASP A 75 -29.01 2.24 -6.54
N VAL A 76 -28.47 1.41 -5.63
CA VAL A 76 -27.73 0.19 -5.98
C VAL A 76 -28.73 -0.79 -6.59
N VAL A 77 -28.78 -0.84 -7.93
CA VAL A 77 -29.66 -1.77 -8.64
C VAL A 77 -28.93 -3.11 -8.79
N GLY A 78 -29.26 -4.08 -7.92
CA GLY A 78 -29.03 -5.50 -8.23
C GLY A 78 -28.88 -6.46 -7.05
N VAL A 79 -28.50 -6.00 -5.86
CA VAL A 79 -28.44 -6.83 -4.63
C VAL A 79 -29.51 -6.40 -3.62
N SER A 80 -30.16 -7.36 -2.97
CA SER A 80 -31.34 -7.09 -2.12
C SER A 80 -31.04 -6.25 -0.87
N TRP A 81 -29.80 -6.28 -0.39
CA TRP A 81 -29.34 -5.53 0.79
C TRP A 81 -28.70 -4.17 0.45
N GLY A 82 -28.41 -3.89 -0.83
CA GLY A 82 -27.62 -2.72 -1.24
C GLY A 82 -28.24 -1.38 -0.86
N SER A 83 -29.58 -1.29 -0.82
CA SER A 83 -30.30 -0.07 -0.44
C SER A 83 -30.21 0.29 1.04
N ASP A 84 -29.79 -0.64 1.89
CA ASP A 84 -29.77 -0.49 3.34
C ASP A 84 -28.37 -0.26 3.91
N VAL A 85 -27.33 -0.36 3.08
CA VAL A 85 -25.96 0.02 3.43
C VAL A 85 -25.94 1.49 3.91
N GLY A 86 -25.25 1.75 5.02
CA GLY A 86 -25.09 3.07 5.62
C GLY A 86 -26.32 3.61 6.38
N ARG A 87 -27.44 2.89 6.45
CA ARG A 87 -28.70 3.35 7.08
C ARG A 87 -28.93 2.84 8.50
N HIS A 88 -27.90 2.30 9.14
CA HIS A 88 -27.99 1.66 10.44
C HIS A 88 -28.04 2.68 11.60
N GLU A 89 -28.75 2.34 12.68
CA GLU A 89 -28.82 3.15 13.90
C GLU A 89 -28.03 2.51 15.06
N ILE A 90 -27.41 3.33 15.91
CA ILE A 90 -26.69 2.85 17.10
C ILE A 90 -27.72 2.43 18.16
N VAL A 91 -27.74 1.15 18.52
CA VAL A 91 -28.68 0.58 19.50
C VAL A 91 -28.03 0.30 20.85
N ALA A 92 -26.73 0.05 20.89
CA ALA A 92 -25.96 -0.12 22.12
C ALA A 92 -24.53 0.43 21.96
N ALA A 93 -23.89 0.75 23.08
CA ALA A 93 -22.51 1.21 23.11
C ALA A 93 -21.82 0.81 24.40
N HIS A 94 -20.55 0.40 24.31
CA HIS A 94 -19.73 0.09 25.47
C HIS A 94 -18.33 0.67 25.30
N GLU A 95 -17.72 1.02 26.42
CA GLU A 95 -16.29 1.21 26.52
C GLU A 95 -15.65 -0.09 27.01
N LEU A 96 -14.58 -0.50 26.33
CA LEU A 96 -13.74 -1.64 26.70
C LEU A 96 -12.36 -1.12 27.08
N ARG A 97 -11.82 -1.65 28.18
CA ARG A 97 -10.45 -1.38 28.66
C ARG A 97 -9.72 -2.68 28.93
N ALA A 98 -8.42 -2.72 28.68
CA ALA A 98 -7.59 -3.80 29.17
C ALA A 98 -7.60 -3.80 30.71
N SER A 99 -7.89 -4.95 31.33
CA SER A 99 -7.76 -5.14 32.78
C SER A 99 -6.30 -4.85 33.18
N SER A 100 -6.05 -3.71 33.83
CA SER A 100 -4.69 -3.25 34.10
C SER A 100 -4.08 -3.91 35.34
N ASP A 101 -2.91 -4.51 35.13
CA ASP A 101 -1.92 -4.81 36.18
C ASP A 101 -0.53 -4.35 35.68
N SER A 102 -0.43 -3.18 35.04
CA SER A 102 0.86 -2.56 34.73
C SER A 102 0.79 -1.06 34.50
N SER A 103 1.76 -0.37 35.09
CA SER A 103 1.97 1.06 35.18
C SER A 103 2.33 1.75 33.85
N GLY A 104 1.72 2.91 33.60
CA GLY A 104 2.42 4.09 33.09
C GLY A 104 2.38 4.40 31.59
N SER A 105 1.75 3.59 30.75
CA SER A 105 1.42 3.98 29.35
C SER A 105 0.08 4.71 29.30
N ALA A 106 -0.10 5.57 28.28
CA ALA A 106 -1.40 6.17 27.97
C ALA A 106 -2.51 5.10 27.95
N GLU A 107 -3.65 5.40 28.56
CA GLU A 107 -4.78 4.48 28.68
C GLU A 107 -5.47 4.36 27.30
N GLU A 108 -5.25 3.23 26.64
CA GLU A 108 -5.94 2.89 25.40
C GLU A 108 -7.30 2.26 25.73
N ILE A 109 -8.33 2.77 25.07
CA ILE A 109 -9.70 2.31 25.24
C ILE A 109 -10.28 1.96 23.88
N ALA A 110 -11.24 1.03 23.84
CA ALA A 110 -12.05 0.79 22.65
C ALA A 110 -13.50 1.17 22.95
N ILE A 111 -14.09 2.04 22.11
CA ILE A 111 -15.53 2.28 22.12
C ILE A 111 -16.14 1.38 21.06
N VAL A 112 -17.00 0.46 21.48
CA VAL A 112 -17.75 -0.44 20.60
C VAL A 112 -19.19 0.04 20.50
N LEU A 113 -19.67 0.20 19.27
CA LEU A 113 -21.01 0.65 18.93
C LEU A 113 -21.72 -0.49 18.20
N GLU A 114 -22.84 -0.97 18.73
CA GLU A 114 -23.71 -1.93 18.02
C GLU A 114 -24.67 -1.13 17.15
N TYR A 115 -24.68 -1.45 15.86
CA TYR A 115 -25.55 -0.85 14.86
C TYR A 115 -26.60 -1.86 14.41
N GLU A 116 -27.85 -1.40 14.25
CA GLU A 116 -28.97 -2.19 13.75
C GLU A 116 -29.48 -1.62 12.42
N ALA A 117 -29.66 -2.51 11.44
CA ALA A 117 -30.18 -2.20 10.12
C ALA A 117 -31.70 -2.04 10.15
N PRO A 118 -32.33 -1.37 9.16
CA PRO A 118 -33.78 -1.37 9.02
C PRO A 118 -34.42 -2.77 8.95
N GLY A 119 -33.66 -3.78 8.50
CA GLY A 119 -34.06 -5.20 8.45
C GLY A 119 -33.88 -5.97 9.76
N GLY A 120 -33.31 -5.36 10.80
CA GLY A 120 -33.03 -5.98 12.11
C GLY A 120 -31.68 -6.68 12.23
N ASP A 121 -30.91 -6.78 11.15
CA ASP A 121 -29.54 -7.29 11.18
C ASP A 121 -28.61 -6.34 11.92
N ARG A 122 -27.58 -6.89 12.57
CA ARG A 122 -26.66 -6.12 13.42
C ARG A 122 -25.21 -6.32 13.04
N HIS A 123 -24.41 -5.29 13.30
CA HIS A 123 -22.94 -5.33 13.25
C HIS A 123 -22.37 -4.42 14.32
N ASP A 124 -21.11 -4.68 14.69
CA ASP A 124 -20.38 -3.87 15.66
C ASP A 124 -19.36 -2.98 14.95
N VAL A 125 -19.22 -1.75 15.42
CA VAL A 125 -18.15 -0.83 15.03
C VAL A 125 -17.27 -0.59 16.24
N SER A 126 -16.01 -1.01 16.17
CA SER A 126 -15.01 -0.76 17.21
C SER A 126 -14.14 0.43 16.82
N VAL A 127 -14.00 1.39 17.74
CA VAL A 127 -13.13 2.56 17.59
C VAL A 127 -12.15 2.59 18.75
N THR A 128 -10.87 2.39 18.46
CA THR A 128 -9.79 2.42 19.45
C THR A 128 -9.27 3.85 19.58
N ILE A 129 -9.17 4.32 20.82
CA ILE A 129 -8.77 5.68 21.17
C ILE A 129 -7.61 5.62 22.17
N ARG A 130 -6.55 6.39 21.89
CA ARG A 130 -5.42 6.60 22.79
C ARG A 130 -5.17 8.10 22.91
N ASP A 131 -5.02 8.60 24.14
CA ASP A 131 -4.84 10.03 24.41
C ASP A 131 -5.88 10.95 23.73
N GLY A 132 -7.11 10.45 23.56
CA GLY A 132 -8.19 11.17 22.91
C GLY A 132 -8.11 11.23 21.38
N GLN A 133 -7.21 10.47 20.76
CA GLN A 133 -7.06 10.36 19.31
C GLN A 133 -7.46 8.97 18.82
N LEU A 134 -8.01 8.89 17.60
CA LEU A 134 -8.25 7.63 16.91
C LEU A 134 -6.91 6.90 16.70
N VAL A 135 -6.87 5.61 17.01
CA VAL A 135 -5.75 4.72 16.70
C VAL A 135 -6.16 3.65 15.70
N ASP A 136 -7.37 3.11 15.84
CA ASP A 136 -7.85 2.02 14.99
C ASP A 136 -9.37 2.07 14.86
N ALA A 137 -9.87 1.54 13.75
CA ALA A 137 -11.30 1.36 13.54
C ALA A 137 -11.59 0.17 12.63
N ALA A 138 -12.60 -0.61 13.02
CA ALA A 138 -13.06 -1.76 12.27
C ALA A 138 -14.57 -1.93 12.40
N LEU A 139 -15.19 -2.47 11.35
CA LEU A 139 -16.57 -2.93 11.36
C LEU A 139 -16.56 -4.46 11.31
N GLY A 140 -17.24 -5.09 12.25
CA GLY A 140 -17.26 -6.55 12.40
C GLY A 140 -18.67 -7.09 12.57
N PRO A 141 -18.86 -8.41 12.52
CA PRO A 141 -20.14 -9.02 12.84
C PRO A 141 -20.58 -8.67 14.26
N ALA A 142 -21.89 -8.63 14.51
CA ALA A 142 -22.42 -8.43 15.85
C ALA A 142 -22.02 -9.55 16.81
N GLY A 143 -21.96 -9.21 18.09
CA GLY A 143 -21.72 -10.15 19.19
C GLY A 143 -20.40 -9.90 19.93
N LEU A 144 -19.66 -8.85 19.58
CA LEU A 144 -18.49 -8.42 20.35
C LEU A 144 -18.92 -7.98 21.76
N LEU A 145 -20.03 -7.24 21.85
CA LEU A 145 -20.59 -6.80 23.13
C LEU A 145 -21.12 -7.95 23.98
N ASP A 146 -21.82 -8.91 23.36
CA ASP A 146 -22.30 -10.12 24.04
C ASP A 146 -21.12 -10.93 24.60
N SER A 147 -20.07 -11.11 23.80
CA SER A 147 -18.86 -11.83 24.20
C SER A 147 -18.08 -11.12 25.32
N ALA A 148 -18.05 -9.78 25.30
CA ALA A 148 -17.46 -8.99 26.37
C ALA A 148 -18.27 -9.10 27.69
N GLY A 149 -19.60 -9.13 27.60
CA GLY A 149 -20.51 -9.33 28.72
C GLY A 149 -20.35 -10.69 29.41
N ASP A 150 -20.08 -11.74 28.62
CA ASP A 150 -19.89 -13.11 29.11
C ASP A 150 -18.49 -13.38 29.72
N GLY A 151 -17.62 -12.36 29.75
CA GLY A 151 -16.26 -12.50 30.30
C GLY A 151 -15.33 -13.37 29.45
N ALA A 152 -15.63 -13.51 28.15
CA ALA A 152 -14.79 -14.26 27.22
C ALA A 152 -13.41 -13.61 27.01
N PHE A 153 -13.30 -12.30 27.26
CA PHE A 153 -12.08 -11.53 27.17
C PHE A 153 -11.73 -10.90 28.54
N PRO A 154 -10.43 -10.78 28.89
CA PRO A 154 -9.98 -10.11 30.11
C PRO A 154 -10.06 -8.58 29.96
N LEU A 155 -11.23 -8.08 29.58
CA LEU A 155 -11.52 -6.67 29.35
C LEU A 155 -12.54 -6.20 30.40
N GLU A 156 -12.25 -5.05 30.99
CA GLU A 156 -13.26 -4.30 31.73
C GLU A 156 -14.20 -3.65 30.71
N HIS A 157 -15.50 -3.80 30.90
CA HIS A 157 -16.50 -3.18 30.02
C HIS A 157 -17.45 -2.30 30.81
N GLU A 158 -17.70 -1.09 30.31
CA GLU A 158 -18.64 -0.13 30.89
C GLU A 158 -19.69 0.27 29.84
N PRO A 159 -20.99 0.10 30.10
CA PRO A 159 -22.02 0.54 29.17
C PRO A 159 -22.01 2.06 29.03
N LEU A 160 -22.11 2.54 27.79
CA LEU A 160 -22.24 3.95 27.45
C LEU A 160 -23.61 4.23 26.86
N THR A 161 -24.10 5.46 27.03
CA THR A 161 -25.26 5.89 26.23
C THR A 161 -24.81 6.08 24.76
N PRO A 162 -25.66 5.78 23.77
CA PRO A 162 -25.33 6.05 22.37
C PRO A 162 -24.89 7.50 22.11
N ALA A 163 -25.49 8.46 22.83
CA ALA A 163 -25.12 9.87 22.74
C ALA A 163 -23.70 10.16 23.27
N ASP A 164 -23.33 9.58 24.41
CA ASP A 164 -22.00 9.77 24.98
C ASP A 164 -20.91 9.10 24.14
N ALA A 165 -21.17 7.89 23.67
CA ALA A 165 -20.27 7.16 22.79
C ALA A 165 -20.08 7.92 21.46
N THR A 166 -21.19 8.39 20.87
CA THR A 166 -21.16 9.22 19.65
C THR A 166 -20.31 10.46 19.83
N ARG A 167 -20.51 11.20 20.94
CA ARG A 167 -19.73 12.40 21.24
C ARG A 167 -18.24 12.10 21.34
N ARG A 168 -17.85 11.04 22.07
CA ARG A 168 -16.44 10.71 22.27
C ARG A 168 -15.74 10.24 21.01
N VAL A 169 -16.42 9.43 20.19
CA VAL A 169 -15.90 9.02 18.90
C VAL A 169 -15.77 10.24 17.98
N ALA A 170 -16.76 11.13 17.96
CA ALA A 170 -16.68 12.37 17.19
C ALA A 170 -15.52 13.29 17.66
N ASP A 171 -15.32 13.42 18.98
CA ASP A 171 -14.20 14.16 19.56
C ASP A 171 -12.85 13.55 19.11
N ALA A 172 -12.71 12.22 19.14
CA ALA A 172 -11.50 11.53 18.70
C ALA A 172 -11.23 11.67 17.19
N LEU A 173 -12.28 11.58 16.38
CA LEU A 173 -12.20 11.78 14.92
C LEU A 173 -11.83 13.22 14.57
N ALA A 174 -12.34 14.22 15.29
CA ALA A 174 -12.00 15.62 15.07
C ALA A 174 -10.51 15.91 15.34
N MET A 175 -9.88 15.18 16.27
CA MET A 175 -8.47 15.31 16.62
C MET A 175 -7.52 14.72 15.56
N VAL A 176 -7.97 13.73 14.76
CA VAL A 176 -7.19 13.17 13.64
C VAL A 176 -6.81 14.26 12.62
N SER A 177 -7.69 15.25 12.43
CA SER A 177 -7.49 16.41 11.55
C SER A 177 -6.37 17.35 11.97
N VAL A 178 -5.87 17.25 13.21
CA VAL A 178 -5.01 18.28 13.82
C VAL A 178 -3.62 17.75 14.19
N GLY A 179 -3.36 16.44 14.15
CA GLY A 179 -2.03 15.93 14.48
C GLY A 179 -1.84 14.43 14.33
N VAL A 180 -0.92 14.09 13.41
CA VAL A 180 -0.13 12.85 13.30
C VAL A 180 -0.91 11.57 12.95
N MET A 181 -1.16 11.38 11.65
CA MET A 181 -1.70 10.14 11.08
C MET A 181 -0.78 8.91 11.20
N SER A 182 0.51 9.07 11.55
CA SER A 182 1.46 7.95 11.63
C SER A 182 1.16 6.96 12.75
N GLU A 183 0.30 7.32 13.71
CA GLU A 183 -0.10 6.45 14.82
C GLU A 183 -1.46 5.74 14.58
N VAL A 184 -2.17 6.08 13.51
CA VAL A 184 -3.41 5.42 13.09
C VAL A 184 -3.07 4.18 12.27
N SER A 185 -3.65 3.04 12.60
CA SER A 185 -3.55 1.78 11.85
C SER A 185 -4.09 1.93 10.41
N GLU A 186 -3.69 1.01 9.53
CA GLU A 186 -4.25 0.90 8.18
C GLU A 186 -5.78 0.76 8.19
N SER A 187 -6.31 -0.10 9.07
CA SER A 187 -7.75 -0.28 9.26
C SER A 187 -8.44 1.01 9.70
N GLY A 188 -7.83 1.76 10.62
CA GLY A 188 -8.33 3.06 11.07
C GLY A 188 -8.37 4.10 9.94
N ARG A 189 -7.33 4.15 9.11
CA ARG A 189 -7.25 5.06 7.96
C ARG A 189 -8.24 4.68 6.85
N ALA A 190 -8.34 3.39 6.55
CA ALA A 190 -9.29 2.82 5.58
C ALA A 190 -10.74 3.16 5.90
N ASN A 191 -11.10 3.04 7.17
CA ASN A 191 -12.47 3.27 7.64
C ASN A 191 -12.76 4.75 8.01
N LEU A 192 -11.74 5.62 8.03
CA LEU A 192 -11.89 7.02 8.45
C LEU A 192 -12.94 7.82 7.64
N PRO A 193 -12.98 7.77 6.29
CA PRO A 193 -14.00 8.50 5.52
C PRO A 193 -15.44 8.09 5.88
N ILE A 194 -15.62 6.80 6.17
CA ILE A 194 -16.91 6.22 6.54
C ILE A 194 -17.33 6.71 7.92
N LEU A 195 -16.40 6.69 8.88
CA LEU A 195 -16.65 7.19 10.23
C LEU A 195 -16.98 8.69 10.22
N LEU A 196 -16.16 9.53 9.58
CA LEU A 196 -16.39 10.98 9.51
C LEU A 196 -17.80 11.29 8.99
N ARG A 197 -18.27 10.56 7.98
CA ARG A 197 -19.60 10.75 7.40
C ARG A 197 -20.74 10.18 8.28
N ARG A 198 -20.58 9.01 8.91
CA ARG A 198 -21.54 8.47 9.90
C ARG A 198 -21.75 9.45 11.06
N PHE A 199 -20.67 10.08 11.52
CA PHE A 199 -20.70 11.09 12.58
C PHE A 199 -21.05 12.51 12.08
N ARG A 200 -21.33 12.67 10.78
CA ARG A 200 -21.69 13.95 10.13
C ARG A 200 -20.67 15.06 10.39
N LEU A 201 -19.40 14.69 10.49
CA LEU A 201 -18.29 15.63 10.61
C LEU A 201 -17.94 16.17 9.23
N ALA A 202 -17.61 17.46 9.14
CA ALA A 202 -17.33 18.10 7.86
C ALA A 202 -16.08 17.50 7.21
N PRO A 203 -16.09 17.24 5.89
CA PRO A 203 -14.94 16.71 5.15
C PRO A 203 -13.82 17.73 4.97
N GLU A 204 -13.87 18.90 5.62
CA GLU A 204 -12.75 19.86 5.66
C GLU A 204 -11.49 19.23 6.27
N VAL A 205 -11.66 18.13 7.02
CA VAL A 205 -10.63 17.19 7.51
C VAL A 205 -10.05 16.30 6.40
N ILE A 206 -10.83 16.03 5.34
CA ILE A 206 -10.47 15.15 4.22
C ILE A 206 -9.71 15.93 3.14
N SER A 207 -9.73 17.27 3.16
CA SER A 207 -9.05 18.08 2.14
C SER A 207 -7.51 18.12 2.24
N GLU A 208 -6.93 17.52 3.29
CA GLU A 208 -5.49 17.20 3.37
C GLU A 208 -5.19 15.70 3.14
N VAL A 209 -6.22 14.88 2.85
CA VAL A 209 -6.05 13.46 2.47
C VAL A 209 -5.66 13.33 0.97
N SER A 210 -5.55 14.45 0.26
CA SER A 210 -4.58 14.59 -0.84
C SER A 210 -3.47 15.53 -0.37
N ASP A 211 -2.23 15.09 -0.59
CA ASP A 211 -0.96 15.83 -0.47
C ASP A 211 -0.26 15.81 0.90
N GLY A 212 -0.91 15.34 1.95
CA GLY A 212 -0.25 14.97 3.21
C GLY A 212 0.33 13.55 3.18
N ARG A 213 0.99 13.13 2.08
CA ARG A 213 1.78 11.88 2.08
C ARG A 213 2.72 12.02 3.27
N ALA A 214 2.58 11.19 4.30
CA ALA A 214 3.60 11.11 5.34
C ALA A 214 4.88 10.67 4.62
N SER A 215 5.68 11.66 4.21
CA SER A 215 6.91 11.43 3.48
C SER A 215 7.86 10.80 4.48
N VAL A 216 8.15 9.52 4.30
CA VAL A 216 9.31 8.96 4.96
C VAL A 216 10.51 9.73 4.41
N GLU A 217 11.21 10.45 5.30
CA GLU A 217 12.42 11.16 4.91
C GLU A 217 13.40 10.10 4.42
N LEU A 218 13.78 10.19 3.14
CA LEU A 218 14.73 9.25 2.57
C LEU A 218 16.07 9.39 3.31
N PRO A 219 16.73 8.27 3.64
CA PRO A 219 18.03 8.33 4.27
C PRO A 219 19.00 9.12 3.37
N VAL A 220 19.77 10.02 3.99
CA VAL A 220 20.82 10.73 3.27
C VAL A 220 21.84 9.71 2.78
N ARG A 221 22.02 9.65 1.46
CA ARG A 221 22.98 8.75 0.82
C ARG A 221 24.41 9.18 1.12
N ASP A 222 25.29 8.22 1.32
CA ASP A 222 26.73 8.46 1.45
C ASP A 222 27.40 8.33 0.07
N PRO A 223 27.95 9.41 -0.50
CA PRO A 223 28.62 9.35 -1.80
C PRO A 223 29.82 8.38 -1.83
N GLU A 224 30.45 8.08 -0.69
CA GLU A 224 31.55 7.11 -0.64
C GLU A 224 31.05 5.69 -0.84
N ASP A 225 29.90 5.34 -0.24
CA ASP A 225 29.24 4.04 -0.40
C ASP A 225 28.77 3.82 -1.85
N ASP A 226 28.18 4.86 -2.44
CA ASP A 226 27.71 4.84 -3.83
C ASP A 226 28.87 4.66 -4.82
N GLN A 227 29.95 5.41 -4.64
CA GLN A 227 31.17 5.27 -5.44
C GLN A 227 31.80 3.89 -5.26
N TYR A 228 31.81 3.37 -4.03
CA TYR A 228 32.31 2.03 -3.75
C TYR A 228 31.48 0.97 -4.48
N ALA A 229 30.16 1.02 -4.37
CA ALA A 229 29.23 0.10 -5.03
C ALA A 229 29.35 0.16 -6.57
N ALA A 230 29.44 1.36 -7.14
CA ALA A 230 29.68 1.58 -8.56
C ALA A 230 31.02 0.97 -9.02
N SER A 231 32.09 1.15 -8.24
CA SER A 231 33.41 0.58 -8.53
C SER A 231 33.41 -0.95 -8.51
N LEU A 232 32.64 -1.55 -7.60
CA LEU A 232 32.47 -3.00 -7.52
C LEU A 232 31.71 -3.53 -8.73
N ILE A 233 30.61 -2.89 -9.14
CA ILE A 233 29.88 -3.27 -10.36
C ILE A 233 30.81 -3.29 -11.58
N VAL A 234 31.59 -2.22 -11.81
CA VAL A 234 32.50 -2.15 -12.95
C VAL A 234 33.56 -3.24 -12.90
N SER A 235 34.19 -3.45 -11.74
CA SER A 235 35.31 -4.39 -11.61
C SER A 235 34.86 -5.85 -11.67
N VAL A 236 33.75 -6.19 -11.00
CA VAL A 236 33.24 -7.55 -10.87
C VAL A 236 32.57 -8.02 -12.16
N LEU A 237 31.67 -7.19 -12.72
CA LEU A 237 30.93 -7.54 -13.93
C LEU A 237 31.67 -7.14 -15.21
N ARG A 238 32.83 -6.47 -15.08
CA ARG A 238 33.65 -5.97 -16.21
C ARG A 238 32.84 -5.10 -17.17
N VAL A 239 32.02 -4.21 -16.59
CA VAL A 239 31.14 -3.32 -17.36
C VAL A 239 31.99 -2.36 -18.20
N ASP A 240 31.85 -2.45 -19.51
CA ASP A 240 32.34 -1.43 -20.43
C ASP A 240 31.33 -0.28 -20.50
N ARG A 241 31.73 0.88 -19.96
CA ARG A 241 30.93 2.11 -19.92
C ARG A 241 30.70 2.72 -21.30
N GLY A 242 31.62 2.48 -22.23
CA GLY A 242 31.53 3.00 -23.60
C GLY A 242 30.84 2.04 -24.57
N ALA A 243 30.41 0.87 -24.11
CA ALA A 243 29.75 -0.10 -24.97
C ALA A 243 28.41 0.43 -25.47
N GLU A 244 28.21 0.37 -26.78
CA GLU A 244 26.92 0.69 -27.39
C GLU A 244 25.84 -0.31 -26.93
N PRO A 245 24.58 0.13 -26.77
CA PRO A 245 23.48 -0.77 -26.42
C PRO A 245 23.29 -1.86 -27.48
N PRO A 246 23.21 -3.15 -27.10
CA PRO A 246 22.91 -4.22 -28.04
C PRO A 246 21.47 -4.09 -28.55
N ALA A 247 21.15 -4.78 -29.66
CA ALA A 247 19.84 -4.72 -30.29
C ALA A 247 18.67 -5.07 -29.34
N SER A 248 18.88 -5.98 -28.38
CA SER A 248 17.89 -6.32 -27.35
C SER A 248 17.57 -5.15 -26.43
N VAL A 249 18.56 -4.32 -26.10
CA VAL A 249 18.39 -3.12 -25.26
C VAL A 249 17.75 -1.99 -26.05
N VAL A 250 18.12 -1.81 -27.31
CA VAL A 250 17.45 -0.85 -28.21
C VAL A 250 15.98 -1.21 -28.34
N ALA A 251 15.67 -2.49 -28.56
CA ALA A 251 14.28 -2.96 -28.64
C ALA A 251 13.50 -2.79 -27.32
N ALA A 252 14.14 -3.00 -26.16
CA ALA A 252 13.51 -2.76 -24.87
C ALA A 252 13.21 -1.27 -24.65
N PHE A 253 14.15 -0.39 -25.02
CA PHE A 253 13.97 1.06 -24.93
C PHE A 253 12.88 1.58 -25.88
N ASP A 254 12.90 1.16 -27.15
CA ASP A 254 11.88 1.52 -28.14
C ASP A 254 10.51 0.98 -27.71
N GLY A 255 10.46 -0.26 -27.21
CA GLY A 255 9.24 -0.87 -26.68
C GLY A 255 8.67 -0.10 -25.49
N PHE A 256 9.50 0.20 -24.49
CA PHE A 256 9.14 1.05 -23.36
C PHE A 256 8.59 2.40 -23.82
N HIS A 257 9.30 3.08 -24.73
CA HIS A 257 8.89 4.37 -25.28
C HIS A 257 7.51 4.32 -25.95
N ASP A 258 7.21 3.23 -26.65
CA ASP A 258 5.96 3.07 -27.39
C ASP A 258 4.78 2.58 -26.55
N THR A 259 5.04 1.88 -25.43
CA THR A 259 4.01 1.14 -24.68
C THR A 259 3.90 1.47 -23.19
N VAL A 260 4.76 2.32 -22.63
CA VAL A 260 4.64 2.72 -21.21
C VAL A 260 3.35 3.50 -20.98
N GLU A 261 2.64 3.19 -19.89
CA GLU A 261 1.49 4.00 -19.52
C GLU A 261 1.93 5.35 -18.97
N PRO A 262 1.16 6.42 -19.25
CA PRO A 262 1.40 7.71 -18.63
C PRO A 262 1.50 7.63 -17.11
N HIS A 263 0.65 6.83 -16.47
CA HIS A 263 0.66 6.68 -15.01
C HIS A 263 1.95 6.01 -14.50
N ASP A 264 2.37 4.90 -15.10
CA ASP A 264 3.61 4.22 -14.70
C ASP A 264 4.84 5.10 -14.95
N LEU A 265 4.84 5.84 -16.06
CA LEU A 265 5.88 6.79 -16.38
C LEU A 265 5.95 7.92 -15.34
N ASP A 266 4.80 8.47 -14.93
CA ASP A 266 4.73 9.52 -13.91
C ASP A 266 5.26 9.02 -12.55
N VAL A 267 4.88 7.81 -12.14
CA VAL A 267 5.38 7.17 -10.90
C VAL A 267 6.89 7.01 -10.97
N LEU A 268 7.42 6.39 -12.03
CA LEU A 268 8.86 6.18 -12.16
C LEU A 268 9.64 7.49 -12.29
N ALA A 269 9.05 8.50 -12.96
CA ALA A 269 9.65 9.82 -13.09
C ALA A 269 9.74 10.54 -11.74
N GLU A 270 8.68 10.46 -10.93
CA GLU A 270 8.65 10.97 -9.56
C GLU A 270 9.73 10.29 -8.71
N VAL A 271 9.80 8.96 -8.75
CA VAL A 271 10.76 8.18 -7.96
C VAL A 271 12.20 8.49 -8.38
N ALA A 272 12.48 8.54 -9.68
CA ALA A 272 13.82 8.81 -10.20
C ALA A 272 14.21 10.30 -10.20
N GLY A 273 13.26 11.20 -9.93
CA GLY A 273 13.45 12.65 -10.03
C GLY A 273 13.89 13.10 -11.43
N VAL A 274 13.23 12.56 -12.47
CA VAL A 274 13.47 12.95 -13.87
C VAL A 274 12.29 13.72 -14.43
N ASP A 275 12.59 14.65 -15.33
CA ASP A 275 11.58 15.29 -16.17
C ASP A 275 11.39 14.44 -17.45
N THR A 276 10.13 14.10 -17.74
CA THR A 276 9.72 13.30 -18.90
C THR A 276 8.89 14.12 -19.90
N ALA A 277 8.82 15.45 -19.75
CA ALA A 277 8.08 16.34 -20.65
C ALA A 277 8.72 16.46 -22.06
N GLU A 278 10.00 16.12 -22.19
CA GLU A 278 10.73 16.06 -23.47
C GLU A 278 10.83 14.63 -24.02
N GLU A 279 11.31 14.49 -25.26
CA GLU A 279 11.56 13.18 -25.87
C GLU A 279 12.48 12.33 -24.98
N LEU A 280 12.00 11.14 -24.62
CA LEU A 280 12.63 10.28 -23.62
C LEU A 280 14.01 9.85 -24.12
N SER A 281 15.08 10.32 -23.46
CA SER A 281 16.44 9.95 -23.84
C SER A 281 16.82 8.59 -23.26
N PHE A 282 17.79 7.90 -23.86
CA PHE A 282 18.33 6.66 -23.31
C PHE A 282 18.94 6.85 -21.91
N ALA A 283 19.51 8.02 -21.63
CA ALA A 283 20.03 8.36 -20.30
C ALA A 283 18.91 8.49 -19.27
N THR A 284 17.78 9.09 -19.64
CA THR A 284 16.57 9.15 -18.81
C THR A 284 16.03 7.76 -18.56
N TYR A 285 15.97 6.91 -19.58
CA TYR A 285 15.53 5.52 -19.45
C TYR A 285 16.39 4.71 -18.46
N LEU A 286 17.72 4.85 -18.49
CA LEU A 286 18.59 4.22 -17.47
C LEU A 286 18.29 4.69 -16.05
N ARG A 287 17.90 5.96 -15.86
CA ARG A 287 17.47 6.47 -14.55
C ARG A 287 16.12 5.87 -14.12
N LEU A 288 15.19 5.68 -15.06
CA LEU A 288 13.91 5.01 -14.77
C LEU A 288 14.11 3.54 -14.41
N VAL A 289 15.00 2.82 -15.11
CA VAL A 289 15.38 1.45 -14.74
C VAL A 289 15.91 1.41 -13.30
N GLY A 290 16.77 2.38 -12.95
CA GLY A 290 17.40 2.50 -11.64
C GLY A 290 16.60 3.26 -10.58
N ALA A 291 15.31 3.54 -10.80
CA ALA A 291 14.56 4.52 -10.00
C ALA A 291 14.64 4.25 -8.48
N TYR A 292 14.40 2.99 -8.07
CA TYR A 292 14.40 2.59 -6.65
C TYR A 292 15.79 2.35 -6.05
N LEU A 293 16.86 2.34 -6.83
CA LEU A 293 18.23 2.20 -6.31
C LEU A 293 18.69 3.50 -5.63
N ALA A 294 18.13 4.63 -6.06
CA ALA A 294 18.47 5.97 -5.63
C ALA A 294 17.23 6.89 -5.71
N PRO A 295 16.16 6.58 -4.96
CA PRO A 295 14.92 7.33 -5.09
C PRO A 295 15.14 8.79 -4.65
N VAL A 296 14.50 9.72 -5.35
CA VAL A 296 14.37 11.13 -4.97
C VAL A 296 13.06 11.36 -4.21
N SER A 297 12.05 10.56 -4.53
CA SER A 297 10.76 10.51 -3.85
C SER A 297 10.28 9.07 -3.79
N LEU A 298 9.58 8.70 -2.73
CA LEU A 298 8.77 7.47 -2.70
C LEU A 298 7.30 7.80 -2.48
N SER A 299 6.93 9.06 -2.71
CA SER A 299 5.64 9.56 -2.26
C SER A 299 4.49 8.90 -3.05
N ALA A 300 4.75 8.43 -4.28
CA ALA A 300 3.84 7.56 -5.05
C ALA A 300 3.40 6.27 -4.33
N HIS A 301 4.07 5.85 -3.25
CA HIS A 301 3.75 4.63 -2.50
C HIS A 301 3.03 4.91 -1.17
N GLY A 302 2.33 3.89 -0.65
CA GLY A 302 1.84 3.86 0.73
C GLY A 302 2.97 3.97 1.76
N VAL A 303 2.65 4.40 2.99
CA VAL A 303 3.64 4.70 4.04
C VAL A 303 4.51 3.49 4.40
N ASP A 304 3.92 2.30 4.44
CA ASP A 304 4.65 1.07 4.76
C ASP A 304 5.62 0.69 3.64
N ALA A 305 5.20 0.82 2.38
CA ALA A 305 6.10 0.65 1.24
C ALA A 305 7.23 1.69 1.24
N GLN A 306 6.93 2.96 1.55
CA GLN A 306 7.95 3.99 1.71
C GLN A 306 8.97 3.64 2.80
N ARG A 307 8.49 3.19 3.97
CA ARG A 307 9.34 2.81 5.10
C ARG A 307 10.26 1.65 4.72
N GLU A 308 9.73 0.61 4.11
CA GLU A 308 10.53 -0.58 3.79
C GLU A 308 11.48 -0.36 2.62
N LEU A 309 11.04 0.34 1.57
CA LEU A 309 11.92 0.76 0.48
C LEU A 309 13.06 1.66 0.98
N SER A 310 12.78 2.58 1.92
CA SER A 310 13.81 3.43 2.53
C SER A 310 14.80 2.68 3.43
N CYS A 311 14.46 1.44 3.83
CA CYS A 311 15.36 0.58 4.61
C CYS A 311 16.35 -0.21 3.75
N LEU A 312 16.17 -0.25 2.42
CA LEU A 312 17.10 -0.93 1.53
C LEU A 312 18.40 -0.14 1.43
N GLU A 313 19.51 -0.78 1.81
CA GLU A 313 20.83 -0.15 1.75
C GLU A 313 21.48 -0.36 0.37
N TRP A 314 22.51 0.44 0.08
CA TRP A 314 23.30 0.28 -1.15
C TRP A 314 23.86 -1.14 -1.31
N ALA A 315 24.16 -1.82 -0.20
CA ALA A 315 24.67 -3.18 -0.19
C ALA A 315 23.61 -4.18 -0.66
N ASP A 316 22.34 -4.00 -0.25
CA ASP A 316 21.23 -4.85 -0.69
C ASP A 316 21.05 -4.76 -2.21
N TRP A 317 21.03 -3.53 -2.73
CA TRP A 317 20.95 -3.27 -4.16
C TRP A 317 22.15 -3.83 -4.94
N LEU A 318 23.36 -3.65 -4.42
CA LEU A 318 24.57 -4.20 -5.01
C LEU A 318 24.50 -5.73 -5.12
N GLY A 319 24.03 -6.40 -4.06
CA GLY A 319 23.91 -7.86 -4.00
C GLY A 319 22.89 -8.40 -4.96
N ALA A 320 21.72 -7.78 -5.00
CA ALA A 320 20.65 -8.09 -5.93
C ALA A 320 21.13 -7.98 -7.39
N ILE A 321 21.76 -6.87 -7.75
CA ILE A 321 22.22 -6.60 -9.13
C ILE A 321 23.36 -7.53 -9.55
N LEU A 322 24.35 -7.73 -8.67
CA LEU A 322 25.45 -8.66 -8.95
C LEU A 322 24.93 -10.09 -9.11
N GLY A 323 24.04 -10.54 -8.23
CA GLY A 323 23.45 -11.87 -8.29
C GLY A 323 22.60 -12.09 -9.53
N ALA A 324 21.67 -11.17 -9.83
CA ALA A 324 20.83 -11.23 -11.02
C ALA A 324 21.66 -11.25 -12.31
N THR A 325 22.64 -10.34 -12.44
CA THR A 325 23.50 -10.27 -13.62
C THR A 325 24.35 -11.53 -13.80
N ARG A 326 24.83 -12.13 -12.69
CA ARG A 326 25.59 -13.40 -12.73
C ARG A 326 24.73 -14.60 -13.08
N ALA A 327 23.48 -14.62 -12.62
CA ALA A 327 22.53 -15.67 -12.94
C ALA A 327 22.14 -15.65 -14.42
N GLY A 328 22.10 -14.46 -15.02
CA GLY A 328 21.91 -14.26 -16.45
C GLY A 328 20.44 -14.34 -16.88
N ALA A 329 20.21 -14.18 -18.18
CA ALA A 329 18.86 -14.11 -18.74
C ALA A 329 18.08 -15.41 -18.54
N GLY A 330 16.78 -15.28 -18.31
CA GLY A 330 15.83 -16.37 -18.08
C GLY A 330 15.76 -16.85 -16.63
N VAL A 331 16.55 -16.29 -15.71
CA VAL A 331 16.37 -16.54 -14.28
C VAL A 331 15.12 -15.84 -13.80
N GLU A 332 14.34 -16.52 -12.95
CA GLU A 332 13.21 -15.94 -12.22
C GLU A 332 13.73 -14.90 -11.21
N ILE A 333 13.03 -13.78 -11.12
CA ILE A 333 13.35 -12.66 -10.25
C ILE A 333 12.09 -12.35 -9.44
N ASP A 334 12.19 -12.61 -8.15
CA ASP A 334 11.23 -12.20 -7.12
C ASP A 334 12.03 -11.71 -5.89
N GLY A 335 11.34 -11.17 -4.89
CA GLY A 335 11.95 -10.66 -3.67
C GLY A 335 12.77 -11.71 -2.92
N ASP A 336 12.29 -12.95 -2.84
CA ASP A 336 12.99 -14.06 -2.15
C ASP A 336 14.29 -14.46 -2.87
N VAL A 337 14.27 -14.47 -4.20
CA VAL A 337 15.42 -14.72 -5.06
C VAL A 337 16.45 -13.61 -4.89
N LEU A 338 16.03 -12.35 -4.86
CA LEU A 338 16.93 -11.22 -4.63
C LEU A 338 17.58 -11.27 -3.24
N VAL A 339 16.83 -11.58 -2.18
CA VAL A 339 17.38 -11.82 -0.83
C VAL A 339 18.38 -12.98 -0.83
N SER A 340 18.09 -14.05 -1.57
CA SER A 340 19.00 -15.19 -1.74
C SER A 340 20.29 -14.78 -2.48
N PHE A 341 20.20 -13.90 -3.49
CA PHE A 341 21.37 -13.36 -4.17
C PHE A 341 22.23 -12.50 -3.25
N ILE A 342 21.64 -11.60 -2.47
CA ILE A 342 22.34 -10.76 -1.50
C ILE A 342 23.10 -11.62 -0.49
N ASN A 343 22.41 -12.57 0.15
CA ASN A 343 22.99 -13.44 1.17
C ASN A 343 24.08 -14.39 0.65
N ARG A 344 24.17 -14.59 -0.67
CA ARG A 344 25.21 -15.41 -1.32
C ARG A 344 26.27 -14.57 -2.02
N CYS A 345 26.17 -13.25 -1.97
CA CYS A 345 27.07 -12.34 -2.65
C CYS A 345 28.42 -12.26 -1.91
N PRO A 346 29.54 -12.73 -2.51
CA PRO A 346 30.82 -12.75 -1.83
C PRO A 346 31.42 -11.34 -1.62
N GLU A 347 30.93 -10.35 -2.35
CA GLU A 347 31.33 -8.95 -2.20
C GLU A 347 30.68 -8.25 -0.99
N ILE A 348 29.61 -8.83 -0.44
CA ILE A 348 28.88 -8.25 0.70
C ILE A 348 29.29 -8.99 1.96
N THR A 349 29.73 -8.22 2.96
CA THR A 349 30.20 -8.78 4.24
C THR A 349 29.09 -8.95 5.27
N THR A 350 27.95 -8.28 5.05
CA THR A 350 26.72 -8.40 5.83
C THR A 350 25.77 -9.41 5.18
N SER A 351 24.84 -9.94 5.97
CA SER A 351 23.79 -10.84 5.49
C SER A 351 22.48 -10.40 6.09
N ILE A 352 21.41 -10.45 5.30
CA ILE A 352 20.05 -10.18 5.77
C ILE A 352 19.67 -11.27 6.78
N PRO A 353 19.38 -10.91 8.05
CA PRO A 353 18.93 -11.87 9.05
C PRO A 353 17.68 -12.61 8.59
N LYS A 354 17.53 -13.89 8.98
CA LYS A 354 16.34 -14.67 8.63
C LYS A 354 15.02 -14.04 9.10
N SER A 355 15.04 -13.29 10.20
CA SER A 355 13.87 -12.56 10.71
C SER A 355 13.42 -11.44 9.76
N ASP A 356 14.35 -10.90 8.98
CA ASP A 356 14.14 -9.70 8.17
C ASP A 356 13.97 -10.06 6.69
N ALA A 357 14.26 -11.31 6.30
CA ALA A 357 14.22 -11.78 4.93
C ALA A 357 12.87 -11.55 4.24
N VAL A 358 11.75 -11.83 4.92
CA VAL A 358 10.40 -11.63 4.37
C VAL A 358 10.11 -10.14 4.14
N ARG A 359 10.53 -9.28 5.08
CA ARG A 359 10.35 -7.83 4.99
C ARG A 359 11.17 -7.24 3.84
N VAL A 360 12.43 -7.64 3.71
CA VAL A 360 13.31 -7.19 2.61
C VAL A 360 12.85 -7.73 1.27
N ALA A 361 12.40 -8.98 1.20
CA ALA A 361 11.80 -9.55 -0.02
C ALA A 361 10.59 -8.71 -0.47
N TRP A 362 9.69 -8.38 0.44
CA TRP A 362 8.54 -7.52 0.14
C TRP A 362 8.95 -6.13 -0.35
N ALA A 363 9.96 -5.50 0.25
CA ALA A 363 10.49 -4.22 -0.22
C ALA A 363 11.01 -4.31 -1.66
N PHE A 364 11.68 -5.42 -2.00
CA PHE A 364 12.12 -5.67 -3.38
C PHE A 364 10.95 -5.87 -4.34
N GLU A 365 9.88 -6.58 -3.95
CA GLU A 365 8.67 -6.71 -4.80
C GLU A 365 8.11 -5.35 -5.20
N GLN A 366 8.09 -4.38 -4.29
CA GLN A 366 7.66 -3.01 -4.62
C GLN A 366 8.58 -2.34 -5.65
N ALA A 367 9.88 -2.60 -5.56
CA ALA A 367 10.86 -1.99 -6.45
C ALA A 367 10.98 -2.71 -7.81
N LEU A 368 10.58 -3.98 -7.91
CA LEU A 368 10.54 -4.74 -9.16
C LEU A 368 9.58 -4.11 -10.19
N PHE A 369 8.63 -3.28 -9.74
CA PHE A 369 7.80 -2.45 -10.61
C PHE A 369 8.62 -1.71 -11.68
N SER A 370 9.75 -1.09 -11.32
CA SER A 370 10.57 -0.39 -12.33
C SER A 370 11.20 -1.35 -13.33
N TRP A 371 11.53 -2.57 -12.91
CA TRP A 371 12.16 -3.57 -13.77
C TRP A 371 11.15 -4.20 -14.73
N GLU A 372 9.91 -4.41 -14.29
CA GLU A 372 8.81 -4.88 -15.14
C GLU A 372 8.48 -3.83 -16.20
N VAL A 373 8.19 -2.61 -15.76
CA VAL A 373 7.76 -1.52 -16.65
C VAL A 373 8.82 -1.20 -17.69
N THR A 374 10.10 -1.23 -17.30
CA THR A 374 11.20 -0.95 -18.23
C THR A 374 11.66 -2.16 -19.06
N GLY A 375 11.08 -3.35 -18.84
CA GLY A 375 11.44 -4.57 -19.59
C GLY A 375 12.79 -5.20 -19.19
N VAL A 376 13.31 -4.86 -18.02
CA VAL A 376 14.43 -5.57 -17.39
C VAL A 376 14.01 -7.00 -17.05
N ILE A 377 12.79 -7.18 -16.57
CA ILE A 377 12.16 -8.50 -16.43
C ILE A 377 10.95 -8.61 -17.36
N ASP A 378 10.63 -9.83 -17.81
CA ASP A 378 9.47 -10.10 -18.64
C ASP A 378 8.19 -10.36 -17.82
N GLY A 379 7.06 -10.56 -18.50
CA GLY A 379 5.77 -10.80 -17.84
C GLY A 379 5.66 -12.13 -17.07
N ASP A 380 6.66 -13.01 -17.15
CA ASP A 380 6.79 -14.21 -16.32
C ASP A 380 7.79 -13.99 -15.16
N ALA A 381 8.11 -12.73 -14.84
CA ALA A 381 9.09 -12.30 -13.83
C ALA A 381 10.50 -12.86 -14.08
N ARG A 382 10.92 -13.01 -15.35
CA ARG A 382 12.27 -13.48 -15.69
C ARG A 382 13.16 -12.38 -16.21
N LEU A 383 14.42 -12.39 -15.79
CA LEU A 383 15.43 -11.44 -16.26
C LEU A 383 15.62 -11.55 -17.78
N THR A 384 15.46 -10.44 -18.50
CA THR A 384 15.61 -10.41 -19.95
C THR A 384 17.09 -10.26 -20.36
N GLU A 385 17.41 -10.54 -21.63
CA GLU A 385 18.75 -10.23 -22.16
C GLU A 385 19.08 -8.73 -22.07
N ALA A 386 18.08 -7.87 -22.25
CA ALA A 386 18.23 -6.44 -22.05
C ALA A 386 18.48 -6.11 -20.57
N GLY A 387 17.75 -6.75 -19.65
CA GLY A 387 17.89 -6.59 -18.21
C GLY A 387 19.30 -6.89 -17.69
N VAL A 388 19.92 -7.99 -18.16
CA VAL A 388 21.32 -8.33 -17.84
C VAL A 388 22.29 -7.20 -18.22
N TRP A 389 22.01 -6.48 -19.32
CA TRP A 389 22.85 -5.37 -19.77
C TRP A 389 22.52 -4.05 -19.07
N LEU A 390 21.22 -3.79 -18.82
CA LEU A 390 20.67 -2.57 -18.26
C LEU A 390 20.97 -2.42 -16.77
N LEU A 391 20.75 -3.46 -15.96
CA LEU A 391 20.86 -3.38 -14.49
C LEU A 391 22.19 -2.80 -14.01
N PRO A 392 23.37 -3.29 -14.46
CA PRO A 392 24.64 -2.73 -14.03
C PRO A 392 24.81 -1.27 -14.42
N ARG A 393 24.26 -0.85 -15.58
CA ARG A 393 24.41 0.52 -16.10
C ARG A 393 23.42 1.49 -15.48
N ALA A 394 22.22 1.04 -15.16
CA ALA A 394 21.24 1.78 -14.38
C ALA A 394 21.77 2.08 -12.98
N ALA A 395 22.42 1.10 -12.33
CA ALA A 395 23.09 1.31 -11.05
C ALA A 395 24.20 2.36 -11.13
N LEU A 396 25.06 2.28 -12.16
CA LEU A 396 26.09 3.31 -12.38
C LEU A 396 25.46 4.69 -12.62
N ALA A 397 24.39 4.77 -13.41
CA ALA A 397 23.69 6.03 -13.63
C ALA A 397 23.09 6.60 -12.34
N ALA A 398 22.61 5.75 -11.42
CA ALA A 398 21.99 6.14 -10.15
C ALA A 398 23.01 6.53 -9.06
N TRP A 399 24.20 5.92 -9.05
CA TRP A 399 25.19 6.06 -7.99
C TRP A 399 26.34 7.01 -8.31
N GLU A 400 26.53 7.38 -9.57
CA GLU A 400 27.57 8.34 -9.97
C GLU A 400 27.06 9.79 -10.05
N GLN A 401 25.74 9.98 -9.85
CA GLN A 401 25.12 11.30 -9.75
C GLN A 401 25.07 11.86 -8.32
N SER A 402 25.36 11.03 -7.30
CA SER A 402 25.30 11.38 -5.88
C SER A 402 26.55 12.06 -5.32
#